data_AF-A0A5D4SYE4-F1
#
_entry.id   AF-A0A5D4SYE4-F1
#
_cell.length_a   1.000
_cell.length_b   1.000
_cell.length_c   1.000
_cell.angle_alpha   90.00
_cell.angle_beta   90.00
_cell.angle_gamma   90.00
#
_symmetry.space_group_name_H-M   'P 1'
#
loop_
_entity.id
_entity.type
_entity.pdbx_description
1 polymer ?
#
loop_
_entity_poly.entity_id
_entity_poly.type
_entity_poly.pdbx_seq_one_letter_code
_entity_poly.pdbx_strand_id
1 'polypeptide(L)'
;MNYPRISNRSQIGTAWVGTHIVLIRCNYMNNQVVAVFKSDHAPFEPTSNNCAETLSRYISIGYTLIGAYPLDDKEVQYVLQYR
;
A
#
# COMPACT_ATOMS: atom_id res chain seq x y z
N MET A 1 -19.43 -31.18 -10.07
CA MET A 1 -18.50 -31.85 -9.13
C MET A 1 -17.47 -30.83 -8.69
N ASN A 2 -17.62 -30.27 -7.49
CA ASN A 2 -16.64 -29.37 -6.88
C ASN A 2 -15.63 -30.22 -6.09
N TYR A 3 -14.37 -30.23 -6.54
CA TYR A 3 -13.29 -30.78 -5.74
C TYR A 3 -12.81 -29.72 -4.75
N PRO A 4 -12.80 -30.01 -3.43
CA PRO A 4 -12.10 -29.14 -2.50
C PRO A 4 -10.60 -29.25 -2.78
N ARG A 5 -9.95 -28.13 -3.12
CA ARG A 5 -8.49 -28.09 -3.17
C ARG A 5 -7.99 -28.15 -1.72
N ILE A 6 -7.58 -29.35 -1.29
CA ILE A 6 -6.80 -29.51 -0.07
C ILE A 6 -5.43 -28.87 -0.35
N SER A 7 -5.26 -27.62 0.08
CA SER A 7 -3.96 -26.94 0.07
C SER A 7 -3.12 -27.51 1.20
N ASN A 8 -2.48 -28.66 0.95
CA ASN A 8 -1.50 -29.25 1.86
C ASN A 8 -0.09 -28.67 1.58
N ARG A 9 0.01 -27.34 1.56
CA ARG A 9 1.29 -26.65 1.67
C ARG A 9 1.26 -25.95 3.02
N SER A 10 2.30 -26.19 3.83
CA SER A 10 2.62 -25.31 4.96
C SER A 10 2.77 -23.89 4.41
N GLN A 11 1.67 -23.14 4.41
CA GLN A 11 1.65 -21.77 3.96
C GLN A 11 2.21 -20.96 5.13
N ILE A 12 3.48 -20.59 5.01
CA ILE A 12 4.11 -19.69 5.98
C ILE A 12 3.49 -18.31 5.74
N GLY A 13 2.56 -17.92 6.62
CA GLY A 13 1.83 -16.66 6.54
C GLY A 13 0.42 -16.81 5.96
N THR A 14 -0.49 -15.95 6.44
CA THR A 14 -1.87 -15.84 5.95
C THR A 14 -1.86 -15.10 4.61
N ALA A 15 -2.54 -15.62 3.59
CA ALA A 15 -2.77 -14.85 2.36
C ALA A 15 -3.57 -13.57 2.70
N TRP A 16 -3.14 -12.43 2.15
CA TRP A 16 -3.93 -11.21 2.20
C TRP A 16 -5.14 -11.40 1.29
N VAL A 17 -6.34 -11.40 1.87
CA VAL A 17 -7.59 -11.63 1.13
C VAL A 17 -8.44 -10.36 1.22
N GLY A 18 -8.81 -9.81 0.07
CA GLY A 18 -9.68 -8.65 -0.04
C GLY A 18 -9.00 -7.45 -0.70
N THR A 19 -9.74 -6.34 -0.77
CA THR A 19 -9.17 -5.06 -1.26
C THR A 19 -8.59 -4.30 -0.08
N HIS A 20 -7.29 -3.99 -0.14
CA HIS A 20 -6.61 -3.20 0.87
C HIS A 20 -6.28 -1.81 0.33
N ILE A 21 -6.44 -0.80 1.17
CA ILE A 21 -6.16 0.60 0.83
C ILE A 21 -5.02 1.12 1.69
N VAL A 22 -4.09 1.83 1.06
CA VAL A 22 -3.03 2.58 1.71
C VAL A 22 -3.14 4.03 1.26
N LEU A 23 -3.08 4.95 2.22
CA LEU A 23 -3.00 6.39 1.98
C LEU A 23 -1.61 6.84 2.37
N ILE A 24 -0.88 7.41 1.41
CA ILE A 24 0.44 8.00 1.67
C ILE A 24 0.32 9.49 1.52
N ARG A 25 0.58 10.20 2.60
CA ARG A 25 0.67 11.65 2.60
C ARG A 25 2.13 12.06 2.49
N CYS A 26 2.40 12.91 1.52
CA CYS A 26 3.73 13.42 1.27
C CYS A 26 3.74 14.93 1.19
N ASN A 27 4.85 15.52 1.64
CA ASN A 27 5.18 16.89 1.33
C ASN A 27 5.93 16.92 0.00
N TYR A 28 5.31 17.50 -1.03
CA TYR A 28 5.87 17.46 -2.39
C TYR A 28 7.01 18.47 -2.60
N MET A 29 7.13 19.48 -1.73
CA MET A 29 8.19 20.49 -1.83
C MET A 29 9.56 19.95 -1.41
N ASN A 30 9.59 19.02 -0.45
CA ASN A 30 10.81 18.42 0.07
C ASN A 30 10.87 16.89 -0.13
N ASN A 31 9.88 16.31 -0.82
CA ASN A 31 9.78 14.89 -1.12
C ASN A 31 9.79 13.99 0.14
N GLN A 32 9.23 14.48 1.26
CA GLN A 32 9.18 13.75 2.52
C GLN A 32 7.83 13.06 2.74
N VAL A 33 7.86 11.86 3.31
CA VAL A 33 6.64 11.21 3.81
C VAL A 33 6.22 11.88 5.11
N VAL A 34 4.99 12.38 5.15
CA VAL A 34 4.40 13.01 6.33
C VAL A 34 3.67 11.98 7.18
N ALA A 35 2.84 11.15 6.54
CA ALA A 35 2.05 10.12 7.22
C ALA A 35 1.69 8.98 6.27
N VAL A 36 1.51 7.78 6.83
CA VAL A 36 0.98 6.63 6.09
C VAL A 36 -0.14 5.99 6.90
N PHE A 37 -1.29 5.83 6.26
CA PHE A 37 -2.45 5.14 6.80
C PHE A 37 -2.72 3.90 5.95
N LYS A 38 -3.19 2.82 6.58
CA LYS A 38 -3.42 1.56 5.89
C LYS A 38 -4.64 0.85 6.46
N SER A 39 -5.29 0.04 5.62
CA SER A 39 -6.30 -0.91 6.09
C SER A 39 -5.71 -1.87 7.13
N ASP A 40 -6.60 -2.40 7.96
CA ASP A 40 -6.24 -3.46 8.89
C ASP A 40 -5.76 -4.69 8.12
N HIS A 41 -4.69 -5.32 8.61
CA HIS A 41 -4.01 -6.42 7.92
C HIS A 41 -3.67 -6.12 6.44
N ALA A 42 -3.34 -4.87 6.07
CA ALA A 42 -2.83 -4.58 4.73
C ALA A 42 -1.35 -5.02 4.56
N PRO A 43 -0.95 -5.60 3.41
CA PRO A 43 0.45 -5.82 3.09
C PRO A 43 1.23 -4.51 3.21
N PHE A 44 2.29 -4.50 4.01
CA PHE A 44 3.00 -3.30 4.39
C PHE A 44 4.51 -3.52 4.31
N GLU A 45 5.19 -2.57 3.67
CA GLU A 45 6.65 -2.45 3.66
C GLU A 45 7.06 -1.25 4.54
N PRO A 46 8.24 -1.29 5.18
CA PRO A 46 8.73 -0.16 5.94
C PRO A 46 8.83 1.10 5.06
N THR A 47 8.25 2.19 5.54
CA THR A 47 8.26 3.48 4.83
C THR A 47 9.66 4.06 4.81
N SER A 48 10.04 4.67 3.68
CA SER A 48 11.25 5.49 3.60
C SER A 48 10.92 6.93 3.99
N ASN A 49 11.92 7.72 4.36
CA ASN A 49 11.74 9.17 4.55
C ASN A 49 11.39 9.86 3.22
N ASN A 50 11.78 9.27 2.09
CA ASN A 50 11.53 9.79 0.75
C ASN A 50 10.17 9.28 0.22
N CYS A 51 9.34 10.20 -0.26
CA CYS A 51 8.01 9.87 -0.78
C CYS A 51 8.08 8.99 -2.04
N ALA A 52 8.94 9.33 -3.00
CA ALA A 52 9.12 8.56 -4.23
C ALA A 52 9.58 7.12 -3.93
N GLU A 53 10.49 6.94 -2.98
CA GLU A 53 10.94 5.61 -2.56
C GLU A 53 9.82 4.83 -1.87
N THR A 54 9.04 5.48 -0.99
CA THR A 54 7.91 4.82 -0.32
C THR A 54 6.85 4.38 -1.33
N LEU A 55 6.48 5.26 -2.28
CA LEU A 55 5.58 4.91 -3.38
C LEU A 55 6.12 3.73 -4.19
N SER A 56 7.41 3.74 -4.52
CA SER A 56 8.07 2.68 -5.29
C SER A 56 7.99 1.33 -4.58
N ARG A 57 8.16 1.29 -3.25
CA ARG A 57 8.01 0.07 -2.45
C ARG A 57 6.59 -0.49 -2.52
N TYR A 58 5.57 0.34 -2.31
CA TYR A 58 4.17 -0.11 -2.38
C TYR A 58 3.80 -0.60 -3.78
N ILE A 59 4.23 0.10 -4.83
CA ILE A 59 4.00 -0.35 -6.21
C ILE A 59 4.71 -1.69 -6.47
N SER A 60 5.94 -1.84 -5.98
CA SER A 60 6.74 -3.07 -6.17
C SER A 60 6.14 -4.30 -5.51
N ILE A 61 5.41 -4.13 -4.39
CA ILE A 61 4.70 -5.24 -3.73
C ILE A 61 3.29 -5.47 -4.28
N GLY A 62 2.85 -4.69 -5.28
CA GLY A 62 1.61 -4.92 -6.02
C GLY A 62 0.47 -3.95 -5.77
N TYR A 63 0.70 -2.83 -5.06
CA TYR A 63 -0.32 -1.78 -4.98
C TYR A 63 -0.41 -0.99 -6.30
N THR A 64 -1.64 -0.65 -6.68
CA THR A 64 -1.94 0.23 -7.82
C THR A 64 -2.29 1.62 -7.30
N LEU A 65 -1.71 2.66 -7.91
CA LEU A 65 -2.09 4.05 -7.63
C LEU A 65 -3.44 4.36 -8.29
N ILE A 66 -4.46 4.64 -7.49
CA ILE A 66 -5.81 4.95 -7.97
C ILE A 66 -6.13 6.45 -7.95
N GLY A 67 -5.33 7.26 -7.26
CA GLY A 67 -5.48 8.71 -7.28
C GLY A 67 -4.41 9.45 -6.49
N ALA A 68 -4.21 10.72 -6.85
CA ALA A 68 -3.37 11.67 -6.15
C ALA A 68 -4.16 12.95 -5.93
N TYR A 69 -4.30 13.38 -4.68
CA TYR A 69 -5.16 14.49 -4.29
C TYR A 69 -4.35 15.53 -3.51
N PRO A 70 -4.41 16.83 -3.87
CA PRO A 70 -3.84 17.88 -3.03
C PRO A 70 -4.65 17.98 -1.73
N LEU A 71 -3.96 18.10 -0.59
CA LEU A 71 -4.60 18.26 0.73
C LEU A 71 -4.38 19.65 1.34
N ASP A 72 -3.20 20.20 1.13
CA ASP A 72 -2.77 21.50 1.64
C ASP A 72 -1.74 22.11 0.68
N ASP A 73 -1.29 23.34 0.92
CA ASP A 73 -0.33 24.08 0.08
C ASP A 73 0.97 23.33 -0.19
N LYS A 74 1.32 22.32 0.63
CA LYS A 74 2.55 21.54 0.48
C LYS A 74 2.34 20.04 0.54
N GLU A 75 1.10 19.57 0.68
CA GLU A 75 0.80 18.16 0.91
C GLU A 75 -0.03 17.55 -0.21
N VAL A 76 0.37 16.36 -0.65
CA VAL A 76 -0.36 15.50 -1.56
C VAL A 76 -0.63 14.16 -0.90
N GLN A 77 -1.83 13.62 -1.09
CA GLN A 77 -2.18 12.27 -0.67
C GLN A 77 -2.36 11.36 -1.87
N TYR A 78 -1.59 10.29 -1.86
CA TYR A 78 -1.70 9.19 -2.80
C TYR A 78 -2.59 8.11 -2.21
N VAL A 79 -3.52 7.62 -3.02
CA VAL A 79 -4.41 6.51 -2.67
C VAL A 79 -3.96 5.29 -3.47
N LEU A 80 -3.54 4.26 -2.75
CA LEU A 80 -3.02 3.02 -3.28
C LEU A 80 -3.97 1.88 -2.94
N GLN A 81 -4.16 0.97 -3.89
CA GLN A 81 -5.06 -0.16 -3.76
C GLN A 81 -4.36 -1.48 -4.11
N TYR A 82 -4.52 -2.49 -3.25
CA TYR A 82 -4.09 -3.87 -3.48
C TYR A 82 -5.34 -4.77 -3.65
N ARG A 83 -5.31 -5.70 -4.61
CA ARG A 83 -6.39 -6.64 -4.93
C ARG A 83 -5.85 -8.02 -5.26
#